data_AF-A0AAD4L4Z8-F1
#
_entry.id   AF-A0AAD4L4Z8-F1
#
_cell.length_a   1.000
_cell.length_b   1.000
_cell.length_c   1.000
_cell.angle_alpha   90.00
_cell.angle_beta   90.00
_cell.angle_gamma   90.00
#
_symmetry.space_group_name_H-M   'P 1'
#
loop_
_entity.id
_entity.type
_entity.pdbx_description
1 polymer ?
#
loop_
_entity_poly.entity_id
_entity_poly.type
_entity_poly.pdbx_seq_one_letter_code
_entity_poly.pdbx_strand_id
1 'polypeptide(L)'
;MHLPQDPEKIFEKAFVEDVAVFVANGNFGKDAELAQPIEPLYAIQAYISSGIKYPQTNGEFEKETPEATYEVITQVLPKLYMNTRKTLTSVSKSCHKFKEEALDGLLFYPKIISSYCENALDALESKESGLVQQLKVLTDTKYDKVTPGEEDNDFNDAKELAIFSLGEMQIQAEKHKQSISDLKQKVTEFKAETDSNRGMAKDLDATYSQKVLVEGNSYESVLDFVGGQLKGMEEKLNTANERYEEAYDQEVSVINNSSPSWLTRFSTPPGSREGSYPVHILEERTV
;
A
#
# COMPACT_ATOMS: atom_id res chain seq x y z
N MET A 1 9.56 -18.98 13.41
CA MET A 1 9.60 -17.52 13.21
C MET A 1 8.54 -16.93 14.13
N HIS A 2 8.93 -16.30 15.23
CA HIS A 2 7.97 -15.66 16.15
C HIS A 2 7.89 -14.18 15.77
N LEU A 3 6.73 -13.78 15.22
CA LEU A 3 6.42 -12.37 15.01
C LEU A 3 6.22 -11.69 16.38
N PRO A 4 6.69 -10.45 16.60
CA PRO A 4 6.43 -9.72 17.83
C PRO A 4 4.93 -9.45 18.01
N GLN A 5 4.47 -9.48 19.26
CA GLN A 5 3.05 -9.57 19.64
C GLN A 5 2.26 -8.24 19.66
N ASP A 6 2.76 -7.15 19.07
CA ASP A 6 1.99 -5.90 19.10
C ASP A 6 2.36 -4.92 17.94
N PRO A 7 1.59 -4.89 16.85
CA PRO A 7 1.83 -4.02 15.70
C PRO A 7 1.81 -2.53 16.03
N GLU A 8 1.03 -2.09 17.03
CA GLU A 8 0.95 -0.67 17.42
C GLU A 8 2.26 -0.19 18.05
N LYS A 9 2.91 -1.03 18.87
CA LYS A 9 4.22 -0.70 19.48
C LYS A 9 5.35 -0.62 18.46
N ILE A 10 5.28 -1.43 17.40
CA ILE A 10 6.26 -1.39 16.31
C ILE A 10 6.11 -0.09 15.51
N PHE A 11 4.86 0.32 15.23
CA PHE A 11 4.58 1.59 14.55
C PHE A 11 5.01 2.80 15.39
N GLU A 12 4.68 2.84 16.68
CA GLU A 12 5.14 3.94 17.55
C GLU A 12 6.66 4.00 17.63
N LYS A 13 7.35 2.86 17.73
CA LYS A 13 8.82 2.84 17.77
C LYS A 13 9.46 3.36 16.47
N ALA A 14 8.85 3.09 15.31
CA ALA A 14 9.32 3.59 14.02
C ALA A 14 9.16 5.12 13.84
N PHE A 15 8.30 5.75 14.64
CA PHE A 15 7.85 7.13 14.43
C PHE A 15 8.10 8.07 15.63
N VAL A 16 8.36 7.55 16.84
CA VAL A 16 8.44 8.32 18.09
C VAL A 16 9.84 8.33 18.71
N GLU A 17 10.67 7.30 18.47
CA GLU A 17 12.06 7.33 18.96
C GLU A 17 12.90 8.22 18.03
N ASP A 18 13.53 9.24 18.63
CA ASP A 18 14.50 10.13 18.00
C ASP A 18 15.42 9.33 17.06
N VAL A 19 15.73 9.92 15.91
CA VAL A 19 16.51 9.33 14.81
C VAL A 19 17.96 9.04 15.26
N ALA A 20 18.14 8.07 16.14
CA ALA A 20 19.35 7.27 16.29
C ALA A 20 19.28 6.12 15.27
N VAL A 21 18.98 6.46 14.00
CA VAL A 21 18.79 5.48 12.90
C VAL A 21 20.12 4.86 12.45
N PHE A 22 21.23 5.29 13.05
CA PHE A 22 22.49 4.56 13.00
C PHE A 22 22.99 4.33 14.41
N VAL A 23 22.84 3.10 14.89
CA VAL A 23 23.83 2.57 15.83
C VAL A 23 25.07 2.28 14.98
N ALA A 24 25.89 3.30 14.74
CA ALA A 24 27.31 3.01 14.59
C ALA A 24 27.68 2.37 15.93
N ASN A 25 27.92 1.05 15.95
CA ASN A 25 28.42 0.36 17.13
C ASN A 25 29.83 0.89 17.46
N GLY A 26 29.94 2.13 17.92
CA GLY A 26 31.12 2.79 18.49
C GLY A 26 32.43 2.81 17.68
N ASN A 27 32.50 2.10 16.55
CA ASN A 27 33.75 1.73 15.90
C ASN A 27 33.71 2.22 14.46
N PHE A 28 34.29 3.39 14.23
CA PHE A 28 34.80 3.71 12.89
C PHE A 28 35.91 2.70 12.57
N GLY A 29 35.73 1.89 11.52
CA GLY A 29 36.64 0.82 11.15
C GLY A 29 36.03 -0.18 10.18
N LYS A 30 36.81 -1.21 9.83
CA LYS A 30 36.49 -2.23 8.81
C LYS A 30 35.23 -3.06 9.09
N ASP A 31 34.70 -2.97 10.32
CA ASP A 31 33.56 -3.74 10.84
C ASP A 31 32.34 -2.85 11.16
N ALA A 32 32.31 -1.60 10.67
CA ALA A 32 31.16 -0.72 10.84
C ALA A 32 29.96 -1.20 9.99
N GLU A 33 28.94 -1.74 10.66
CA GLU A 33 27.69 -2.14 9.98
C GLU A 33 26.67 -1.02 9.98
N LEU A 34 26.18 -0.69 8.79
CA LEU A 34 25.07 0.23 8.60
C LEU A 34 23.76 -0.53 8.83
N ALA A 35 23.34 -0.68 10.09
CA ALA A 35 22.13 -1.43 10.42
C ALA A 35 20.87 -0.56 10.33
N GLN A 36 20.12 -0.70 9.22
CA GLN A 36 18.72 -0.31 9.23
C GLN A 36 17.90 -1.43 9.89
N PRO A 37 17.10 -1.15 10.92
CA PRO A 37 16.20 -2.15 11.46
C PRO A 37 15.20 -2.56 10.37
N ILE A 38 15.23 -3.84 10.01
CA ILE A 38 14.47 -4.42 8.90
C ILE A 38 12.96 -4.41 9.19
N GLU A 39 12.57 -4.56 10.46
CA GLU A 39 11.17 -4.67 10.88
C GLU A 39 10.34 -3.39 10.61
N PRO A 40 10.78 -2.17 11.00
CA PRO A 40 10.09 -0.93 10.62
C PRO A 40 9.87 -0.76 9.11
N LEU A 41 10.85 -1.14 8.30
CA LEU A 41 10.77 -1.01 6.84
C LEU A 41 9.68 -1.91 6.25
N TYR A 42 9.59 -3.17 6.71
CA TYR A 42 8.53 -4.08 6.28
C TYR A 42 7.14 -3.61 6.73
N ALA A 43 7.01 -3.04 7.93
CA ALA A 43 5.74 -2.47 8.40
C ALA A 43 5.28 -1.31 7.51
N ILE A 44 6.20 -0.41 7.15
CA ILE A 44 5.93 0.70 6.21
C ILE A 44 5.51 0.14 4.84
N GLN A 45 6.25 -0.83 4.29
CA GLN A 45 5.91 -1.46 3.01
C GLN A 45 4.55 -2.15 3.04
N ALA A 46 4.22 -2.87 4.12
CA ALA A 46 2.92 -3.54 4.26
C ALA A 46 1.78 -2.52 4.31
N TYR A 47 1.94 -1.43 5.08
CA TYR A 47 0.97 -0.36 5.15
C TYR A 47 0.74 0.30 3.78
N ILE A 48 1.82 0.70 3.09
CA ILE A 48 1.73 1.28 1.74
C ILE A 48 1.05 0.30 0.78
N SER A 49 1.50 -0.96 0.74
CA SER A 49 0.97 -1.98 -0.17
C SER A 49 -0.51 -2.28 0.06
N SER A 50 -0.99 -2.06 1.28
CA SER A 50 -2.40 -2.20 1.63
C SER A 50 -3.17 -0.93 1.28
N GLY A 51 -2.65 0.24 1.64
CA GLY A 51 -3.28 1.53 1.40
C GLY A 51 -3.47 1.85 -0.08
N ILE A 52 -2.52 1.48 -0.94
CA ILE A 52 -2.63 1.72 -2.40
C ILE A 52 -3.74 0.91 -3.08
N LYS A 53 -4.31 -0.09 -2.40
CA LYS A 53 -5.44 -0.88 -2.92
C LYS A 53 -6.77 -0.17 -2.74
N TYR A 54 -6.84 0.83 -1.85
CA TYR A 54 -8.04 1.63 -1.69
C TYR A 54 -8.20 2.62 -2.85
N PRO A 55 -9.43 3.07 -3.15
CA PRO A 55 -9.68 4.10 -4.16
C PRO A 55 -8.88 5.38 -3.88
N GLN A 56 -8.21 5.93 -4.89
CA GLN A 56 -7.42 7.17 -4.77
C GLN A 56 -8.31 8.41 -4.78
N THR A 57 -9.45 8.33 -5.46
CA THR A 57 -10.36 9.47 -5.66
C THR A 57 -11.76 9.18 -5.14
N ASN A 58 -12.51 10.24 -4.85
CA ASN A 58 -13.92 10.10 -4.48
C ASN A 58 -14.73 9.42 -5.58
N GLY A 59 -14.43 9.69 -6.85
CA GLY A 59 -15.13 9.08 -7.99
C GLY A 59 -14.85 7.58 -8.14
N GLU A 60 -13.61 7.14 -7.90
CA GLU A 60 -13.29 5.71 -7.84
C GLU A 60 -14.02 5.02 -6.70
N PHE A 61 -14.04 5.65 -5.51
CA PHE A 61 -14.77 5.12 -4.36
C PHE A 61 -16.27 5.01 -4.66
N GLU A 62 -16.90 6.07 -5.18
CA GLU A 62 -18.32 6.10 -5.52
C GLU A 62 -18.71 5.08 -6.60
N LYS A 63 -17.78 4.75 -7.51
CA LYS A 63 -17.97 3.74 -8.53
C LYS A 63 -17.98 2.32 -7.95
N GLU A 64 -17.05 2.04 -7.03
CA GLU A 64 -16.93 0.71 -6.39
C GLU A 64 -17.95 0.52 -5.25
N THR A 65 -18.27 1.60 -4.54
CA THR A 65 -19.16 1.64 -3.39
C THR A 65 -20.15 2.80 -3.56
N PRO A 66 -21.21 2.63 -4.38
CA PRO A 66 -22.22 3.67 -4.55
C PRO A 66 -22.93 4.01 -3.25
N GLU A 67 -23.33 5.28 -3.06
CA GLU A 67 -24.00 5.73 -1.82
C GLU A 67 -25.28 4.95 -1.51
N ALA A 68 -25.99 4.46 -2.53
CA ALA A 68 -27.16 3.61 -2.38
C ALA A 68 -26.87 2.32 -1.59
N THR A 69 -25.63 1.79 -1.64
CA THR A 69 -25.24 0.62 -0.84
C THR A 69 -25.23 0.91 0.67
N TYR A 70 -25.18 2.18 1.04
CA TYR A 70 -25.21 2.65 2.42
C TYR A 70 -26.58 3.17 2.85
N GLU A 71 -27.61 3.13 1.99
CA GLU A 71 -28.92 3.78 2.23
C GLU A 71 -29.54 3.40 3.58
N VAL A 72 -29.54 2.12 3.91
CA VAL A 72 -30.10 1.61 5.18
C VAL A 72 -29.29 2.12 6.39
N ILE A 73 -27.97 2.21 6.25
CA ILE A 73 -27.11 2.65 7.35
C ILE A 73 -27.15 4.17 7.50
N THR A 74 -27.23 4.92 6.40
CA THR A 74 -27.26 6.39 6.42
C THR A 74 -28.56 6.95 6.99
N GLN A 75 -29.64 6.17 7.03
CA GLN A 75 -30.84 6.52 7.79
C GLN A 75 -30.56 6.68 9.29
N VAL A 76 -29.64 5.87 9.84
CA VAL A 76 -29.30 5.89 11.27
C VAL A 76 -28.01 6.68 11.52
N LEU A 77 -27.06 6.61 10.61
CA LEU A 77 -25.75 7.27 10.66
C LEU A 77 -25.48 8.05 9.37
N PRO A 78 -26.06 9.26 9.22
CA PRO A 78 -26.07 10.00 7.94
C PRO A 78 -24.69 10.34 7.36
N LYS A 79 -23.66 10.37 8.21
CA LYS A 79 -22.29 10.74 7.79
C LYS A 79 -21.39 9.54 7.52
N LEU A 80 -21.83 8.31 7.76
CA LEU A 80 -20.95 7.13 7.71
C LEU A 80 -20.34 6.93 6.32
N TYR A 81 -21.16 7.07 5.27
CA TYR A 81 -20.71 6.95 3.88
C TYR A 81 -19.60 7.97 3.56
N MET A 82 -19.86 9.25 3.83
CA MET A 82 -18.93 10.35 3.59
C MET A 82 -17.63 10.20 4.39
N ASN A 83 -17.72 9.77 5.65
CA ASN A 83 -16.56 9.54 6.51
C ASN A 83 -15.74 8.35 6.03
N THR A 84 -16.39 7.26 5.60
CA THR A 84 -15.71 6.08 5.03
C THR A 84 -14.96 6.46 3.77
N ARG A 85 -15.64 7.13 2.83
CA ARG A 85 -15.03 7.62 1.59
C ARG A 85 -13.81 8.48 1.87
N LYS A 86 -13.98 9.52 2.70
CA LYS A 86 -12.91 10.47 3.02
C LYS A 86 -11.70 9.77 3.65
N THR A 87 -11.93 8.84 4.57
CA THR A 87 -10.86 8.14 5.28
C THR A 87 -10.07 7.25 4.33
N LEU A 88 -10.76 6.43 3.54
CA LEU A 88 -10.11 5.48 2.63
C LEU A 88 -9.38 6.19 1.48
N THR A 89 -9.98 7.23 0.89
CA THR A 89 -9.31 8.00 -0.17
C THR A 89 -8.12 8.79 0.35
N SER A 90 -8.18 9.32 1.57
CA SER A 90 -7.05 10.00 2.22
C SER A 90 -5.88 9.06 2.49
N VAL A 91 -6.16 7.85 3.02
CA VAL A 91 -5.14 6.80 3.21
C VAL A 91 -4.52 6.41 1.87
N SER A 92 -5.35 6.13 0.87
CA SER A 92 -4.89 5.74 -0.47
C SER A 92 -3.97 6.78 -1.08
N LYS A 93 -4.42 8.04 -1.10
CA LYS A 93 -3.67 9.15 -1.70
C LYS A 93 -2.31 9.34 -1.04
N SER A 94 -2.25 9.29 0.29
CA SER A 94 -0.99 9.40 1.05
C SER A 94 -0.04 8.24 0.72
N CYS A 95 -0.56 7.00 0.67
CA CYS A 95 0.24 5.82 0.35
C CYS A 95 0.77 5.83 -1.10
N HIS A 96 -0.05 6.24 -2.07
CA HIS A 96 0.39 6.38 -3.47
C HIS A 96 1.45 7.45 -3.63
N LYS A 97 1.23 8.65 -3.06
CA LYS A 97 2.22 9.74 -3.06
C LYS A 97 3.56 9.25 -2.49
N PHE A 98 3.55 8.60 -1.32
CA PHE A 98 4.78 8.12 -0.71
C PHE A 98 5.46 7.01 -1.50
N LYS A 99 4.68 6.08 -2.08
CA LYS A 99 5.20 5.02 -2.95
C LYS A 99 5.94 5.60 -4.16
N GLU A 100 5.37 6.61 -4.80
CA GLU A 100 5.93 7.23 -6.02
C GLU A 100 7.12 8.14 -5.71
N GLU A 101 7.08 8.89 -4.60
CA GLU A 101 8.04 9.97 -4.37
C GLU A 101 9.18 9.61 -3.42
N ALA A 102 9.02 8.62 -2.54
CA ALA A 102 9.90 8.45 -1.38
C ALA A 102 10.29 7.00 -1.05
N LEU A 103 9.43 6.02 -1.33
CA LEU A 103 9.67 4.62 -0.93
C LEU A 103 10.99 4.08 -1.51
N ASP A 104 11.24 4.29 -2.80
CA ASP A 104 12.50 3.87 -3.42
C ASP A 104 13.70 4.56 -2.77
N GLY A 105 13.60 5.87 -2.51
CA GLY A 105 14.65 6.62 -1.80
C GLY A 105 14.96 6.03 -0.43
N LEU A 106 13.92 5.60 0.30
CA LEU A 106 14.08 4.94 1.61
C LEU A 106 14.79 3.59 1.50
N LEU A 107 14.46 2.80 0.46
CA LEU A 107 15.08 1.49 0.20
C LEU A 107 16.52 1.60 -0.31
N PHE A 108 16.83 2.64 -1.08
CA PHE A 108 18.15 2.84 -1.68
C PHE A 108 19.07 3.75 -0.85
N TYR A 109 18.58 4.36 0.23
CA TYR A 109 19.39 5.24 1.07
C TYR A 109 20.70 4.60 1.58
N PRO A 110 20.73 3.34 2.05
CA PRO A 110 21.99 2.69 2.41
C PRO A 110 22.99 2.62 1.26
N LYS A 111 22.51 2.39 0.03
CA LYS A 111 23.35 2.33 -1.17
C LYS A 111 23.99 3.68 -1.50
N ILE A 112 23.31 4.80 -1.19
CA ILE A 112 23.89 6.14 -1.35
C ILE A 112 25.13 6.29 -0.46
N ILE A 113 25.04 5.84 0.79
CA ILE A 113 26.15 5.92 1.75
C ILE A 113 27.28 4.99 1.32
N SER A 114 26.98 3.72 1.02
CA SER A 114 27.97 2.75 0.57
C SER A 114 28.70 3.22 -0.70
N SER A 115 27.97 3.75 -1.68
CA SER A 115 28.56 4.26 -2.92
C SER A 115 29.48 5.46 -2.67
N TYR A 116 29.11 6.38 -1.77
CA TYR A 116 30.01 7.48 -1.41
C TYR A 116 31.29 6.96 -0.75
N CYS A 117 31.17 6.00 0.17
CA CYS A 117 32.33 5.40 0.84
C CYS A 117 33.25 4.65 -0.14
N GLU A 118 32.68 3.87 -1.07
CA GLU A 118 33.42 3.18 -2.12
C GLU A 118 34.16 4.18 -3.03
N ASN A 119 33.46 5.22 -3.50
CA ASN A 119 34.08 6.27 -4.32
C ASN A 119 35.18 7.01 -3.57
N ALA A 120 35.00 7.28 -2.28
CA ALA A 120 36.01 7.91 -1.44
C ALA A 120 37.25 7.01 -1.27
N LEU A 121 37.06 5.71 -1.07
CA LEU A 121 38.16 4.75 -1.00
C LEU A 121 38.90 4.67 -2.33
N ASP A 122 38.19 4.59 -3.46
CA ASP A 122 38.80 4.59 -4.78
C ASP A 122 39.61 5.86 -5.06
N ALA A 123 39.07 7.02 -4.68
CA ALA A 123 39.77 8.31 -4.78
C ALA A 123 41.02 8.38 -3.90
N LEU A 124 41.02 7.73 -2.74
CA LEU A 124 42.18 7.65 -1.85
C LEU A 124 43.25 6.68 -2.38
N GLU A 125 42.83 5.49 -2.81
CA GLU A 125 43.70 4.33 -3.07
C GLU A 125 44.13 4.15 -4.53
N SER A 126 43.61 4.95 -5.47
CA SER A 126 44.01 4.87 -6.88
C SER A 126 45.53 4.91 -7.05
N LYS A 127 46.09 3.88 -7.71
CA LYS A 127 47.54 3.61 -7.73
C LYS A 127 48.40 4.69 -8.39
N GLU A 128 47.83 5.46 -9.30
CA GLU A 128 48.56 6.48 -10.08
C GLU A 128 48.05 7.91 -9.84
N SER A 129 46.76 8.06 -9.51
CA SER A 129 46.12 9.36 -9.33
C SER A 129 45.55 9.57 -7.93
N GLY A 130 45.63 8.57 -7.05
CA GLY A 130 44.97 8.58 -5.76
C GLY A 130 45.51 9.66 -4.82
N LEU A 131 44.63 10.20 -3.99
CA LEU A 131 44.94 11.29 -3.08
C LEU A 131 46.11 10.94 -2.15
N VAL A 132 46.26 9.67 -1.73
CA VAL A 132 47.40 9.23 -0.92
C VAL A 132 48.73 9.44 -1.65
N GLN A 133 48.78 9.18 -2.96
CA GLN A 133 50.00 9.37 -3.74
C GLN A 133 50.28 10.86 -3.97
N GLN A 134 49.25 11.66 -4.25
CA GLN A 134 49.40 13.11 -4.39
C GLN A 134 49.88 13.75 -3.09
N LEU A 135 49.31 13.36 -1.95
CA LEU A 135 49.72 13.86 -0.64
C LEU A 135 51.18 13.49 -0.32
N LYS A 136 51.66 12.31 -0.74
CA LYS A 136 53.09 11.96 -0.56
C LYS A 136 54.01 12.90 -1.34
N VAL A 137 53.64 13.30 -2.56
CA VAL A 137 54.42 14.27 -3.34
C VAL A 137 54.35 15.65 -2.67
N LEU A 138 53.15 16.10 -2.31
CA LEU A 138 52.93 17.42 -1.69
C LEU A 138 53.59 17.57 -0.30
N THR A 139 53.87 16.46 0.38
CA THR A 139 54.52 16.43 1.70
C THR A 139 55.97 15.95 1.64
N ASP A 140 56.56 15.85 0.44
CA ASP A 140 57.97 15.50 0.31
C ASP A 140 58.85 16.61 0.89
N THR A 141 59.78 16.20 1.75
CA THR A 141 60.77 17.07 2.40
C THR A 141 61.58 17.92 1.42
N LYS A 142 61.68 17.55 0.13
CA LYS A 142 62.33 18.39 -0.89
C LYS A 142 61.64 19.76 -1.08
N TYR A 143 60.38 19.89 -0.68
CA TYR A 143 59.62 21.14 -0.77
C TYR A 143 59.58 21.97 0.53
N ASP A 144 60.11 21.47 1.66
CA ASP A 144 60.04 22.14 2.98
C ASP A 144 60.67 23.55 3.00
N LYS A 145 61.58 23.83 2.07
CA LYS A 145 62.35 25.07 1.99
C LYS A 145 62.24 25.77 0.63
N VAL A 146 61.35 25.30 -0.24
CA VAL A 146 61.12 25.91 -1.55
C VAL A 146 60.24 27.15 -1.37
N THR A 147 60.57 28.23 -2.08
CA THR A 147 59.73 29.44 -2.06
C THR A 147 58.41 29.13 -2.77
N PRO A 148 57.25 29.56 -2.24
CA PRO A 148 55.98 29.39 -2.93
C PRO A 148 56.04 29.94 -4.37
N GLY A 149 55.69 29.11 -5.35
CA GLY A 149 55.76 29.43 -6.78
C GLY A 149 57.03 28.95 -7.50
N GLU A 150 58.00 28.37 -6.79
CA GLU A 150 59.22 27.74 -7.35
C GLU A 150 59.15 26.20 -7.34
N GLU A 151 57.99 25.63 -7.02
CA GLU A 151 57.81 24.18 -7.02
C GLU A 151 57.88 23.59 -8.44
N ASP A 152 58.31 22.32 -8.53
CA ASP A 152 58.46 21.61 -9.81
C ASP A 152 57.09 21.15 -10.38
N ASN A 153 57.12 20.59 -11.59
CA ASN A 153 55.90 20.11 -12.25
C ASN A 153 55.22 19.00 -11.44
N ASP A 154 55.98 18.10 -10.83
CA ASP A 154 55.42 17.01 -10.02
C ASP A 154 54.57 17.53 -8.86
N PHE A 155 55.02 18.61 -8.19
CA PHE A 155 54.26 19.25 -7.13
C PHE A 155 52.98 19.89 -7.65
N ASN A 156 53.07 20.63 -8.76
CA ASN A 156 51.92 21.34 -9.34
C ASN A 156 50.87 20.35 -9.87
N ASP A 157 51.30 19.30 -10.57
CA ASP A 157 50.43 18.21 -11.05
C ASP A 157 49.75 17.50 -9.87
N ALA A 158 50.50 17.18 -8.82
CA ALA A 158 49.95 16.54 -7.61
C ALA A 158 48.93 17.44 -6.91
N LYS A 159 49.19 18.75 -6.84
CA LYS A 159 48.28 19.74 -6.27
C LYS A 159 46.98 19.84 -7.06
N GLU A 160 47.06 19.93 -8.38
CA GLU A 160 45.88 19.99 -9.25
C GLU A 160 45.03 18.72 -9.14
N LEU A 161 45.65 17.53 -9.18
CA LEU A 161 44.97 16.25 -9.04
C LEU A 161 44.32 16.08 -7.65
N ALA A 162 45.01 16.53 -6.59
CA ALA A 162 44.47 16.51 -5.23
C ALA A 162 43.25 17.44 -5.09
N ILE A 163 43.34 18.66 -5.62
CA ILE A 163 42.22 19.63 -5.62
C ILE A 163 41.03 19.07 -6.40
N PHE A 164 41.28 18.49 -7.58
CA PHE A 164 40.23 17.88 -8.39
C PHE A 164 39.52 16.74 -7.64
N SER A 165 40.28 15.82 -7.06
CA SER A 165 39.73 14.68 -6.32
C SER A 165 38.92 15.10 -5.09
N LEU A 166 39.43 16.06 -4.32
CA LEU A 166 38.72 16.63 -3.17
C LEU A 166 37.45 17.37 -3.60
N GLY A 167 37.50 18.10 -4.71
CA GLY A 167 36.36 18.80 -5.30
C GLY A 167 35.23 17.84 -5.70
N GLU A 168 35.56 16.74 -6.38
CA GLU A 168 34.58 15.70 -6.74
C GLU A 168 33.94 15.07 -5.50
N MET A 169 34.75 14.71 -4.49
CA MET A 169 34.23 14.17 -3.22
C MET A 169 33.30 15.17 -2.51
N GLN A 170 33.62 16.46 -2.53
CA GLN A 170 32.78 17.50 -1.94
C GLN A 170 31.46 17.65 -2.69
N ILE A 171 31.49 17.66 -4.03
CA ILE A 171 30.29 17.74 -4.88
C ILE A 171 29.38 16.54 -4.62
N GLN A 172 29.93 15.32 -4.54
CA GLN A 172 29.14 14.13 -4.23
C GLN A 172 28.53 14.19 -2.83
N ALA A 173 29.30 14.63 -1.83
CA ALA A 173 28.81 14.77 -0.45
C ALA A 173 27.61 15.74 -0.37
N GLU A 174 27.70 16.91 -1.00
CA GLU A 174 26.60 17.88 -1.01
C GLU A 174 25.38 17.37 -1.78
N LYS A 175 25.58 16.67 -2.93
CA LYS A 175 24.47 16.02 -3.65
C LYS A 175 23.75 15.01 -2.76
N HIS A 176 24.48 14.14 -2.08
CA HIS A 176 23.89 13.13 -1.19
C HIS A 176 23.19 13.77 0.00
N LYS A 177 23.79 14.78 0.63
CA LYS A 177 23.17 15.55 1.71
C LYS A 177 21.82 16.15 1.28
N GLN A 178 21.74 16.72 0.08
CA GLN A 178 20.47 17.23 -0.45
C GLN A 178 19.45 16.10 -0.62
N SER A 179 19.82 14.99 -1.27
CA SER A 179 18.93 13.84 -1.46
C SER A 179 18.40 13.26 -0.13
N ILE A 180 19.26 13.21 0.91
CA ILE A 180 18.89 12.73 2.24
C ILE A 180 17.96 13.72 2.93
N SER A 181 18.22 15.02 2.79
CA SER A 181 17.35 16.07 3.31
C SER A 181 15.95 15.99 2.69
N ASP A 182 15.87 15.85 1.37
CA ASP A 182 14.61 15.72 0.64
C ASP A 182 13.85 14.45 1.06
N LEU A 183 14.55 13.32 1.19
CA LEU A 183 13.96 12.08 1.67
C LEU A 183 13.43 12.22 3.10
N LYS A 184 14.20 12.83 4.00
CA LYS A 184 13.79 13.08 5.39
C LYS A 184 12.52 13.93 5.44
N GLN A 185 12.43 14.96 4.60
CA GLN A 185 11.24 15.79 4.50
C GLN A 185 10.03 14.95 4.06
N LYS A 186 10.16 14.17 2.98
CA LYS A 186 9.07 13.32 2.47
C LYS A 186 8.59 12.28 3.50
N VAL A 187 9.52 11.66 4.24
CA VAL A 187 9.19 10.72 5.33
C VAL A 187 8.46 11.45 6.47
N THR A 188 8.88 12.66 6.80
CA THR A 188 8.23 13.48 7.85
C THR A 188 6.81 13.88 7.44
N GLU A 189 6.62 14.30 6.19
CA GLU A 189 5.29 14.60 5.65
C GLU A 189 4.38 13.36 5.67
N PHE A 190 4.89 12.22 5.21
CA PHE A 190 4.14 10.97 5.21
C PHE A 190 3.75 10.51 6.62
N LYS A 191 4.64 10.67 7.60
CA LYS A 191 4.32 10.43 9.01
C LYS A 191 3.13 11.29 9.45
N ALA A 192 3.20 12.60 9.20
CA ALA A 192 2.16 13.53 9.63
C ALA A 192 0.80 13.19 8.98
N GLU A 193 0.80 12.87 7.69
CA GLU A 193 -0.39 12.38 6.99
C GLU A 193 -0.91 11.05 7.57
N THR A 194 0.00 10.12 7.89
CA THR A 194 -0.35 8.83 8.51
C THR A 194 -0.95 9.01 9.90
N ASP A 195 -0.43 9.90 10.73
CA ASP A 195 -0.99 10.22 12.05
C ASP A 195 -2.40 10.81 11.93
N SER A 196 -2.61 11.71 10.97
CA SER A 196 -3.93 12.28 10.68
C SER A 196 -4.92 11.21 10.20
N ASN A 197 -4.47 10.35 9.29
CA ASN A 197 -5.25 9.23 8.77
C ASN A 197 -5.59 8.20 9.87
N ARG A 198 -4.66 7.93 10.79
CA ARG A 198 -4.89 7.07 11.97
C ARG A 198 -6.03 7.64 12.83
N GLY A 199 -6.05 8.95 13.06
CA GLY A 199 -7.15 9.61 13.78
C GLY A 199 -8.50 9.38 13.09
N MET A 200 -8.59 9.66 11.79
CA MET A 200 -9.82 9.43 11.02
C MET A 200 -10.26 7.96 11.01
N ALA A 201 -9.30 7.03 10.88
CA ALA A 201 -9.57 5.60 10.91
C ALA A 201 -10.09 5.14 12.28
N LYS A 202 -9.52 5.65 13.39
CA LYS A 202 -10.01 5.36 14.74
C LYS A 202 -11.42 5.88 14.97
N ASP A 203 -11.70 7.12 14.54
CA ASP A 203 -13.05 7.69 14.63
C ASP A 203 -14.05 6.89 13.80
N LEU A 204 -13.64 6.43 12.62
CA LEU A 204 -14.45 5.58 11.76
C LEU A 204 -14.72 4.22 12.40
N ASP A 205 -13.69 3.55 12.93
CA ASP A 205 -13.79 2.27 13.62
C ASP A 205 -14.72 2.36 14.85
N ALA A 206 -14.58 3.42 15.65
CA ALA A 206 -15.49 3.70 16.76
C ALA A 206 -16.94 3.89 16.27
N THR A 207 -17.13 4.55 15.13
CA THR A 207 -18.47 4.74 14.53
C THR A 207 -19.08 3.42 14.05
N TYR A 208 -18.28 2.52 13.47
CA TYR A 208 -18.75 1.18 13.05
C TYR A 208 -19.02 0.26 14.25
N SER A 209 -18.24 0.41 15.32
CA SER A 209 -18.34 -0.40 16.54
C SER A 209 -19.39 0.12 17.53
N GLN A 210 -20.00 1.27 17.28
CA GLN A 210 -21.00 1.82 18.19
C GLN A 210 -22.31 1.04 18.12
N LYS A 211 -22.97 0.97 19.27
CA LYS A 211 -24.30 0.39 19.42
C LYS A 211 -25.34 1.20 18.63
N VAL A 212 -26.20 0.51 17.88
CA VAL A 212 -27.23 1.11 17.02
C VAL A 212 -28.62 0.77 17.59
N LEU A 213 -29.47 1.79 17.75
CA LEU A 213 -30.85 1.63 18.23
C LEU A 213 -31.82 2.04 17.13
N VAL A 214 -32.65 1.10 16.67
CA VAL A 214 -33.66 1.32 15.61
C VAL A 214 -34.96 0.67 16.04
N GLU A 215 -36.03 1.47 16.12
CA GLU A 215 -37.40 0.99 16.39
C GLU A 215 -37.52 0.10 17.65
N GLY A 216 -36.75 0.41 18.70
CA GLY A 216 -36.72 -0.36 19.94
C GLY A 216 -35.83 -1.60 19.91
N ASN A 217 -35.27 -1.97 18.75
CA ASN A 217 -34.25 -2.99 18.61
C ASN A 217 -32.86 -2.41 18.85
N SER A 218 -32.00 -3.21 19.46
CA SER A 218 -30.64 -2.85 19.86
C SER A 218 -29.65 -3.77 19.17
N TYR A 219 -28.73 -3.19 18.40
CA TYR A 219 -27.66 -3.89 17.71
C TYR A 219 -26.32 -3.47 18.30
N GLU A 220 -25.43 -4.41 18.60
CA GLU A 220 -24.16 -4.10 19.29
C GLU A 220 -23.19 -3.31 18.40
N SER A 221 -23.33 -3.40 17.08
CA SER A 221 -22.54 -2.65 16.11
C SER A 221 -23.35 -2.28 14.85
N VAL A 222 -22.77 -1.44 14.00
CA VAL A 222 -23.32 -1.13 12.67
C VAL A 222 -23.37 -2.39 11.79
N LEU A 223 -22.36 -3.26 11.89
CA LEU A 223 -22.33 -4.52 11.13
C LEU A 223 -23.43 -5.48 11.56
N ASP A 224 -23.71 -5.56 12.87
CA ASP A 224 -24.82 -6.37 13.39
C ASP A 224 -26.17 -5.83 12.91
N PHE A 225 -26.32 -4.50 12.86
CA PHE A 225 -27.51 -3.87 12.30
C PHE A 225 -27.70 -4.25 10.82
N VAL A 226 -26.66 -4.10 10.00
CA VAL A 226 -26.72 -4.46 8.57
C VAL A 226 -27.01 -5.94 8.38
N GLY A 227 -26.36 -6.82 9.13
CA GLY A 227 -26.60 -8.26 9.09
C GLY A 227 -28.04 -8.63 9.48
N GLY A 228 -28.60 -7.95 10.49
CA GLY A 228 -30.00 -8.10 10.88
C GLY A 228 -30.98 -7.65 9.79
N GLN A 229 -30.69 -6.54 9.11
CA GLN A 229 -31.51 -6.05 7.99
C GLN A 229 -31.46 -7.00 6.79
N LEU A 230 -30.27 -7.51 6.44
CA LEU A 230 -30.08 -8.49 5.38
C LEU A 230 -30.89 -9.76 5.64
N LYS A 231 -30.80 -10.32 6.85
CA LYS A 231 -31.56 -11.49 7.24
C LYS A 231 -33.08 -11.24 7.15
N GLY A 232 -33.55 -10.09 7.61
CA GLY A 232 -34.97 -9.72 7.49
C GLY A 232 -35.44 -9.56 6.05
N MET A 233 -34.56 -9.12 5.14
CA MET A 233 -34.87 -9.08 3.70
C MET A 233 -34.91 -10.49 3.09
N GLU A 234 -33.97 -11.37 3.45
CA GLU A 234 -33.98 -12.78 3.01
C GLU A 234 -35.26 -13.50 3.43
N GLU A 235 -35.72 -13.32 4.68
CA GLU A 235 -36.96 -13.92 5.18
C GLU A 235 -38.19 -13.43 4.40
N LYS A 236 -38.26 -12.12 4.10
CA LYS A 236 -39.33 -11.54 3.28
C LYS A 236 -39.31 -12.08 1.84
N LEU A 237 -38.12 -12.24 1.27
CA LEU A 237 -37.95 -12.76 -0.09
C LEU A 237 -38.38 -14.23 -0.17
N ASN A 238 -37.96 -15.05 0.79
CA ASN A 238 -38.36 -16.46 0.87
C ASN A 238 -39.89 -16.59 1.03
N THR A 239 -40.49 -15.79 1.91
CA THR A 239 -41.96 -15.77 2.08
C THR A 239 -42.68 -15.33 0.79
N ALA A 240 -42.13 -14.36 0.06
CA ALA A 240 -42.70 -13.91 -1.21
C ALA A 240 -42.60 -14.99 -2.30
N ASN A 241 -41.49 -15.72 -2.35
CA ASN A 241 -41.32 -16.86 -3.25
C ASN A 241 -42.30 -17.98 -2.93
N GLU A 242 -42.45 -18.36 -1.66
CA GLU A 242 -43.44 -19.37 -1.24
C GLU A 242 -44.86 -18.99 -1.68
N ARG A 243 -45.26 -17.73 -1.48
CA ARG A 243 -46.56 -17.23 -1.95
C ARG A 243 -46.71 -17.27 -3.47
N TYR A 244 -45.63 -17.01 -4.19
CA TYR A 244 -45.63 -17.06 -5.66
C TYR A 244 -45.78 -18.51 -6.15
N GLU A 245 -45.05 -19.45 -5.56
CA GLU A 245 -45.18 -20.89 -5.86
C GLU A 245 -46.59 -21.41 -5.54
N GLU A 246 -47.16 -21.04 -4.39
CA GLU A 246 -48.54 -21.41 -4.04
C GLU A 246 -49.57 -20.84 -5.03
N ALA A 247 -49.40 -19.60 -5.47
CA ALA A 247 -50.28 -18.98 -6.46
C ALA A 247 -50.14 -19.64 -7.84
N TYR A 248 -48.91 -19.96 -8.25
CA TYR A 248 -48.64 -20.67 -9.49
C TYR A 248 -49.24 -22.07 -9.50
N ASP A 249 -49.07 -22.84 -8.42
CA ASP A 249 -49.66 -24.17 -8.27
C ASP A 249 -51.19 -24.13 -8.28
N GLN A 250 -51.79 -23.10 -7.66
CA GLN A 250 -53.22 -22.86 -7.76
C GLN A 250 -53.66 -22.58 -9.20
N GLU A 251 -52.98 -21.70 -9.94
CA GLU A 251 -53.31 -21.42 -11.34
C GLU A 251 -53.16 -22.66 -12.24
N VAL A 252 -52.08 -23.43 -12.08
CA VAL A 252 -51.87 -24.68 -12.83
C VAL A 252 -52.95 -25.72 -12.50
N SER A 253 -53.35 -25.83 -11.23
CA SER A 253 -54.45 -26.73 -10.83
C SER A 253 -55.79 -26.32 -11.41
N VAL A 254 -56.07 -25.01 -11.52
CA VAL A 254 -57.27 -24.49 -12.18
C VAL A 254 -57.23 -24.78 -13.67
N ILE A 255 -56.10 -24.61 -14.35
CA ILE A 255 -55.94 -24.94 -15.78
C ILE A 255 -56.13 -26.44 -16.03
N ASN A 256 -55.55 -27.31 -15.19
CA ASN A 256 -55.69 -28.77 -15.30
C ASN A 256 -57.13 -29.25 -15.03
N ASN A 257 -57.85 -28.61 -14.11
CA ASN A 257 -59.23 -28.96 -13.79
C ASN A 257 -60.27 -28.27 -14.71
N SER A 258 -59.89 -27.21 -15.42
CA SER A 258 -60.74 -26.48 -16.37
C SER A 258 -60.52 -26.92 -17.82
N SER A 259 -59.58 -27.84 -18.07
CA SER A 259 -59.40 -28.44 -19.40
C SER A 259 -60.66 -29.23 -19.76
N PRO A 260 -61.40 -28.83 -20.81
CA PRO A 260 -62.65 -29.47 -21.14
C PRO A 260 -62.39 -30.88 -21.67
N SER A 261 -63.17 -31.86 -21.19
CA SER A 261 -63.01 -33.31 -21.37
C SER A 261 -63.02 -33.83 -22.83
N TRP A 262 -63.13 -32.96 -23.82
CA TRP A 262 -63.02 -33.30 -25.23
C TRP A 262 -61.57 -33.26 -25.76
N LEU A 263 -60.63 -32.62 -25.06
CA LEU A 263 -59.20 -32.64 -25.44
C LEU A 263 -58.47 -33.93 -25.02
N THR A 264 -59.01 -34.69 -24.07
CA THR A 264 -58.44 -35.98 -23.62
C THR A 264 -58.78 -37.17 -24.54
N ARG A 265 -59.50 -36.97 -25.65
CA ARG A 265 -59.85 -38.03 -26.62
C ARG A 265 -58.87 -38.22 -27.78
N PHE A 266 -57.78 -37.46 -27.87
CA PHE A 266 -56.79 -37.58 -28.95
C PHE A 266 -55.38 -37.99 -28.48
N SER A 267 -55.27 -38.91 -27.53
CA SER A 267 -54.01 -39.62 -27.26
C SER A 267 -54.22 -41.06 -26.85
N THR A 268 -54.70 -41.87 -27.80
CA THR A 268 -54.18 -43.23 -27.97
C THR A 268 -53.34 -43.23 -29.24
N PRO A 269 -52.01 -43.47 -29.17
CA PRO A 269 -51.19 -43.56 -30.36
C PRO A 269 -51.38 -44.93 -31.03
N PRO A 270 -51.63 -45.00 -32.34
CA PRO A 270 -51.41 -46.24 -33.07
C PRO A 270 -49.93 -46.32 -33.47
N GLY A 271 -49.23 -47.32 -32.94
CA GLY A 271 -48.18 -48.06 -33.63
C GLY A 271 -46.97 -47.29 -34.18
N SER A 272 -45.82 -47.55 -33.53
CA SER A 272 -44.54 -47.92 -34.17
C SER A 272 -44.12 -47.16 -35.43
N ARG A 273 -43.05 -46.36 -35.31
CA ARG A 273 -41.96 -46.35 -36.29
C ARG A 273 -40.66 -45.90 -35.65
N GLU A 274 -39.68 -46.79 -35.71
CA GLU A 274 -38.26 -46.53 -35.46
C GLU A 274 -37.80 -45.32 -36.27
N GLY A 275 -37.07 -44.42 -35.63
CA GLY A 275 -36.53 -43.20 -36.24
C GLY A 275 -35.50 -42.57 -35.32
N SER A 276 -34.26 -43.00 -35.50
CA SER A 276 -33.01 -42.43 -34.96
C SER A 276 -32.85 -40.93 -35.28
N TYR A 277 -31.93 -40.29 -34.53
CA TYR A 277 -31.21 -39.01 -34.75
C TYR A 277 -31.68 -37.78 -33.93
N PRO A 278 -30.77 -36.82 -33.64
CA PRO A 278 -29.69 -36.91 -32.66
C PRO A 278 -29.78 -35.78 -31.61
N VAL A 279 -29.07 -35.96 -30.49
CA VAL A 279 -28.93 -34.96 -29.43
C VAL A 279 -27.99 -33.84 -29.90
N HIS A 280 -28.51 -32.63 -30.08
CA HIS A 280 -27.69 -31.42 -30.14
C HIS A 280 -27.56 -30.85 -28.72
N ILE A 281 -26.37 -31.05 -28.14
CA ILE A 281 -25.89 -30.30 -26.99
C ILE A 281 -25.45 -28.94 -27.53
N LEU A 282 -26.07 -27.86 -27.07
CA LEU A 282 -25.54 -26.51 -27.24
C LEU A 282 -24.73 -26.17 -25.99
N GLU A 283 -23.41 -26.17 -26.17
CA GLU A 283 -22.44 -25.59 -25.25
C GLU A 283 -22.70 -24.08 -25.09
N GLU A 284 -22.77 -23.63 -23.84
CA GLU A 284 -22.62 -22.22 -23.49
C GLU A 284 -21.19 -21.76 -23.84
N ARG A 285 -21.08 -20.84 -24.80
CA ARG A 285 -19.89 -20.00 -24.96
C ARG A 285 -19.99 -18.83 -24.00
N THR A 286 -19.13 -18.83 -23.00
CA THR A 286 -18.66 -17.63 -22.29
C THR A 286 -18.01 -16.65 -23.25
N VAL A 287 -18.36 -15.37 -23.12
CA VAL A 287 -17.48 -14.23 -23.40
C VAL A 287 -17.32 -13.48 -22.09
#